data_AF-A0AAN8UID5-F1
#
_entry.id   AF-A0AAN8UID5-F1
#
_cell.length_a   1.000
_cell.length_b   1.000
_cell.length_c   1.000
_cell.angle_alpha   90.00
_cell.angle_beta   90.00
_cell.angle_gamma   90.00
#
_symmetry.space_group_name_H-M   'P 1'
#
loop_
_entity.id
_entity.type
_entity.pdbx_description
1 polymer ?
#
loop_
_entity_poly.entity_id
_entity_poly.type
_entity_poly.pdbx_seq_one_letter_code
_entity_poly.pdbx_strand_id
1 'polypeptide(L)' 'MEYGTAGPKLYDLKDLDLALLYDKPTIITDTNSTEYKIFNKAWERSNKLSLMFMRRTIAKNIKLMISKTDSAKKFIESV' A
#
# COMPACT_ATOMS: atom_id res chain seq x y z
N MET A 1 27.43 10.29 -5.37
CA MET A 1 27.95 9.24 -6.27
C MET A 1 28.39 8.13 -5.33
N GLU A 2 27.72 7.01 -5.15
CA GLU A 2 27.17 6.05 -6.12
C GLU A 2 25.74 5.62 -5.73
N TYR A 3 24.79 5.75 -6.64
CA TYR A 3 23.60 4.91 -6.60
C TYR A 3 23.95 3.63 -7.35
N GLY A 4 24.46 2.65 -6.60
CA GLY A 4 24.69 1.30 -7.08
C GLY A 4 23.43 0.77 -7.74
N THR A 5 23.60 0.27 -8.96
CA THR A 5 22.59 -0.26 -9.85
C THR A 5 21.78 -1.37 -9.19
N ALA A 6 20.65 -1.02 -8.57
CA ALA A 6 19.56 -1.96 -8.40
C ALA A 6 18.72 -1.86 -9.68
N GLY A 7 18.86 -2.84 -10.57
CA GLY A 7 17.88 -3.06 -11.65
C GLY A 7 16.46 -3.13 -11.07
N PRO A 8 15.42 -3.01 -11.91
CA PRO A 8 14.05 -2.82 -11.43
C PRO A 8 13.72 -3.94 -10.44
N LYS A 9 13.61 -3.59 -9.15
CA LYS A 9 13.02 -4.50 -8.15
C LYS A 9 11.59 -4.68 -8.62
N LEU A 10 11.36 -5.80 -9.31
CA LEU A 10 10.04 -6.25 -9.70
C LEU A 10 9.26 -6.35 -8.40
N TYR A 11 8.39 -5.37 -8.14
CA TYR A 11 7.43 -5.45 -7.06
C TYR A 11 6.42 -6.52 -7.46
N ASP A 12 6.81 -7.78 -7.21
CA ASP A 12 6.09 -8.96 -7.61
C ASP A 12 4.80 -9.05 -6.80
N LEU A 13 3.93 -10.01 -7.13
CA LEU A 13 2.71 -10.33 -6.36
C LEU A 13 2.94 -10.54 -4.84
N LYS A 14 4.20 -10.64 -4.40
CA LYS A 14 4.65 -10.90 -3.04
C LYS A 14 4.67 -9.68 -2.11
N ASP A 15 4.62 -8.46 -2.63
CA ASP A 15 4.72 -7.26 -1.78
C ASP A 15 3.36 -6.87 -1.17
N LEU A 16 2.74 -7.83 -0.45
CA LEU A 16 1.44 -7.65 0.17
C LEU A 16 1.47 -6.61 1.30
N ASP A 17 2.63 -6.42 1.92
CA ASP A 17 2.87 -5.49 3.03
C ASP A 17 3.33 -4.10 2.58
N LEU A 18 3.46 -3.85 1.27
CA LEU A 18 3.98 -2.58 0.75
C LEU A 18 3.22 -1.36 1.28
N ALA A 19 1.89 -1.44 1.35
CA ALA A 19 1.05 -0.36 1.87
C ALA A 19 1.08 -0.20 3.40
N LEU A 20 1.65 -1.18 4.10
CA LEU A 20 1.86 -1.12 5.55
C LEU A 20 3.25 -0.54 5.88
N LEU A 21 4.24 -0.84 5.04
CA LEU A 21 5.63 -0.41 5.23
C LEU A 21 5.89 1.02 4.72
N TYR A 22 5.31 1.38 3.58
CA TYR A 22 5.59 2.65 2.91
C TYR A 22 4.38 3.58 2.91
N ASP A 23 4.63 4.87 3.01
CA ASP A 23 3.59 5.89 2.93
C ASP A 23 2.96 5.95 1.54
N LYS A 24 1.75 6.51 1.49
CA LYS A 24 0.97 6.65 0.25
C LYS A 24 1.81 7.42 -0.78
N PRO A 25 2.12 6.83 -1.95
CA PRO A 25 2.86 7.53 -2.98
C PRO A 25 2.08 8.76 -3.44
N THR A 26 2.80 9.83 -3.79
CA THR A 26 2.21 11.05 -4.33
C THR A 26 1.61 10.80 -5.73
N ILE A 27 0.76 11.73 -6.17
CA ILE A 27 0.05 11.70 -7.45
C ILE A 27 1.03 11.36 -8.58
N ILE A 28 0.65 10.38 -9.42
CA ILE A 28 1.43 10.03 -10.59
C ILE A 28 1.30 11.16 -11.62
N THR A 29 2.42 11.78 -11.99
CA THR A 29 2.52 12.66 -13.17
C THR A 29 3.15 11.90 -14.33
N ASP A 30 2.94 12.36 -15.57
CA ASP A 30 3.49 11.71 -16.76
C ASP A 30 5.03 11.65 -16.74
N THR A 31 5.66 12.61 -16.06
CA THR A 31 7.11 12.73 -15.85
C THR A 31 7.70 11.70 -14.89
N ASN A 32 6.88 10.94 -14.15
CA ASN A 32 7.37 9.94 -13.21
C ASN A 32 8.02 8.76 -13.94
N SER A 33 9.07 8.19 -13.34
CA SER A 33 9.78 7.04 -13.89
C SER A 33 8.89 5.81 -13.99
N THR A 34 9.23 4.90 -14.90
CA THR A 34 8.53 3.62 -15.07
C THR A 34 8.53 2.83 -13.76
N GLU A 35 9.65 2.83 -13.03
CA GLU A 35 9.79 2.14 -11.75
C GLU A 35 8.86 2.72 -10.69
N TYR A 36 8.73 4.05 -10.62
CA TYR A 36 7.80 4.71 -9.71
C TYR A 36 6.34 4.35 -10.04
N LYS A 37 5.99 4.30 -11.32
CA LYS A 37 4.66 3.88 -11.78
C LYS A 37 4.36 2.42 -11.41
N ILE A 38 5.34 1.52 -11.50
CA ILE A 38 5.20 0.12 -11.09
C ILE A 38 5.04 0.03 -9.56
N PHE A 39 5.89 0.72 -8.79
CA PHE A 39 5.79 0.78 -7.32
C PHE A 39 4.41 1.27 -6.87
N ASN A 40 3.92 2.37 -7.46
CA ASN A 40 2.61 2.91 -7.11
C ASN A 40 1.48 1.89 -7.35
N LYS A 41 1.48 1.21 -8.51
CA LYS A 41 0.50 0.15 -8.80
C LYS A 41 0.57 -1.01 -7.80
N ALA A 42 1.77 -1.44 -7.42
CA ALA A 42 1.96 -2.48 -6.41
C ALA A 42 1.44 -2.03 -5.04
N TRP A 43 1.71 -0.78 -4.65
CA TRP A 43 1.24 -0.17 -3.40
C TRP A 43 -0.30 -0.10 -3.36
N GLU A 44 -0.93 0.36 -4.44
CA GLU A 44 -2.39 0.42 -4.53
C GLU A 44 -3.05 -0.95 -4.38
N ARG A 45 -2.46 -1.97 -5.02
CA ARG A 45 -2.94 -3.36 -4.93
C ARG A 45 -2.80 -3.90 -3.50
N SER A 46 -1.63 -3.73 -2.89
CA SER A 46 -1.36 -4.10 -1.49
C SER A 46 -2.37 -3.44 -0.54
N ASN A 47 -2.56 -2.12 -0.68
CA ASN A 47 -3.46 -1.34 0.16
C ASN A 47 -4.91 -1.86 0.09
N LYS A 48 -5.42 -2.08 -1.12
CA LYS A 48 -6.79 -2.58 -1.34
C LYS A 48 -6.98 -3.98 -0.75
N LEU A 49 -6.03 -4.88 -0.98
CA LEU A 49 -6.11 -6.26 -0.53
C LEU A 49 -6.04 -6.35 1.00
N SER A 50 -5.10 -5.64 1.62
CA SER A 50 -4.97 -5.54 3.07
C SER A 50 -6.24 -4.99 3.73
N LEU A 51 -6.83 -3.92 3.20
CA LEU A 51 -8.11 -3.40 3.69
C LEU A 51 -9.26 -4.41 3.57
N MET A 52 -9.32 -5.16 2.47
CA MET A 52 -10.35 -6.20 2.29
C MET A 52 -10.21 -7.30 3.35
N PHE A 53 -8.99 -7.75 3.62
CA PHE A 53 -8.72 -8.76 4.65
C PHE A 53 -9.07 -8.25 6.04
N MET A 54 -8.59 -7.07 6.43
CA MET A 54 -8.86 -6.49 7.76
C MET A 54 -10.35 -6.29 8.01
N ARG A 55 -11.09 -5.75 7.03
CA ARG A 55 -12.54 -5.53 7.13
C ARG A 55 -13.37 -6.81 7.21
N ARG A 56 -12.83 -7.94 6.77
CA ARG A 56 -13.48 -9.27 6.85
C ARG A 56 -13.12 -9.99 8.15
N THR A 57 -11.93 -9.76 8.69
CA THR A 57 -11.40 -10.48 9.86
C THR A 57 -11.78 -9.82 11.18
N ILE A 58 -12.01 -8.51 11.20
CA ILE A 58 -12.37 -7.79 12.44
C ILE A 58 -13.82 -8.02 12.85
N ALA A 59 -14.02 -8.17 14.15
CA ALA A 59 -15.32 -8.34 14.77
C ALA A 59 -16.25 -7.13 14.51
N LYS A 60 -17.54 -7.42 14.32
CA LYS A 60 -18.53 -6.42 13.88
C LYS A 60 -18.65 -5.23 14.83
N ASN A 61 -18.53 -5.45 16.14
CA ASN A 61 -18.56 -4.40 17.17
C ASN A 61 -17.38 -3.43 17.03
N ILE A 62 -16.17 -3.93 16.78
CA ILE A 62 -14.97 -3.10 16.55
C ILE A 62 -15.10 -2.35 15.22
N LYS A 63 -15.61 -3.02 14.18
CA LYS A 63 -15.81 -2.43 12.85
C LYS A 63 -16.71 -1.18 12.85
N LEU A 64 -17.65 -1.08 13.79
CA LEU A 64 -18.54 0.08 13.92
C LEU A 64 -17.84 1.29 14.57
N MET A 65 -16.77 1.06 15.33
CA MET A 65 -16.00 2.13 16.00
C MET A 65 -14.92 2.72 15.08
N ILE A 66 -14.47 1.96 14.07
CA ILE A 66 -13.43 2.39 13.13
C ILE A 66 -14.03 3.29 12.05
N SER A 67 -13.43 4.48 11.88
CA SER A 67 -13.79 5.40 10.81
C SER A 67 -13.46 4.84 9.43
N LYS A 68 -14.25 5.20 8.40
CA LYS A 68 -13.97 4.80 7.03
C LYS A 68 -12.63 5.37 6.56
N THR A 69 -11.70 4.50 6.18
CA THR A 69 -10.39 4.86 5.63
C THR A 69 -10.12 4.13 4.31
N ASP A 70 -9.40 4.79 3.41
CA ASP A 70 -8.87 4.24 2.16
C ASP A 70 -7.43 3.74 2.30
N SER A 71 -6.83 3.82 3.50
CA SER A 71 -5.47 3.39 3.80
C SER A 71 -5.46 2.21 4.78
N ALA A 72 -4.81 1.11 4.39
CA ALA A 72 -4.60 -0.07 5.24
C ALA A 72 -3.76 0.26 6.48
N LYS A 73 -2.73 1.08 6.33
CA LYS A 73 -1.89 1.55 7.43
C LYS A 73 -2.70 2.32 8.47
N LYS A 74 -3.46 3.35 8.04
CA LYS A 74 -4.38 4.09 8.91
C LYS A 74 -5.44 3.21 9.56
N PHE A 75 -5.87 2.16 8.85
CA PHE A 75 -6.85 1.21 9.38
C PHE A 75 -6.27 0.45 10.58
N ILE A 76 -5.05 -0.10 10.49
CA ILE A 76 -4.40 -0.76 11.64
C ILE A 76 -4.17 0.23 12.79
N GLU A 77 -3.73 1.46 12.49
CA GLU A 77 -3.50 2.49 13.50
C GLU A 77 -4.79 2.91 14.26
N SER A 78 -5.96 2.56 13.73
CA SER A 78 -7.28 2.85 14.34
C SER A 78 -7.89 1.69 15.12
N VAL A 79 -7.27 0.51 15.08
CA VAL A 79 -7.66 -0.68 15.86
C VAL A 79 -6.92 -0.65 17.19
#